data_AF-A0A9D5YDI3-F1
#
_entry.id   AF-A0A9D5YDI3-F1
#
_cell.length_a   1.000
_cell.length_b   1.000
_cell.length_c   1.000
_cell.angle_alpha   90.00
_cell.angle_beta   90.00
_cell.angle_gamma   90.00
#
_symmetry.space_group_name_H-M   'P 1'
#
loop_
_entity.id
_entity.type
_entity.pdbx_description
1 polymer ?
#
loop_
_entity_poly.entity_id
_entity_poly.type
_entity_poly.pdbx_seq_one_letter_code
_entity_poly.pdbx_strand_id
1 'polypeptide(L)'
;MLFLILAILSGLIVGIVDAFGAKRAKDVKSAILIIISDLLGTNILSIYFTELVTYYYGKGIFTLKNEWVATPYVHAGFVLVFGFIWIFLMGLIHGKFRFAKEELKMEKKQKIMTAVSFVLFALGMAAIFGTYWGVSTFSAVAADQLLVNMVSPKEATSETVMNTIWPGPVLKTATCVFFFIAFALSNRSLYFKRSEKEKCLVSVKGRRVTSFVVSVVALVSGLVYGCYAFSLVDLYKMYIKESTFIEENYVDPREVKMQFPEKKRNLIHIYLESVENSYASEDLGGYLDENLIKPLTDLSVEGVSFSHTESLGGPMSTTGCVWSVASMVNMSTGLTMKPPVSSSNYGTEETFLPGAVTIGDILSSQGYEQSLMFGASARFGGLDFFYSMHGNFNILDSRAARRLGWIPKGYKEFWGFEDDKLYEFAKREIVRLNETGKPFNFVMETADTHFPGYIGKNTPTPRDNQYSNAIAYSASQTVEFVRWIQEQPFYENTTIVIIGDHISMDPKYFKGWDENYVRTTFNLIINPAESVGTVDKTITQNRYWANFDMFPTILASIGVKIDGNRLALGTNLFSGEKTLFERSGNGMAGFEYANEELKYKSELYNDQILMGTYQPFDPKNITVY
;
A
#
# COMPACT_ATOMS: atom_id res chain seq x y z
N MET A 1 -24.62 -27.91 -11.40
CA MET A 1 -25.51 -27.92 -12.59
C MET A 1 -25.05 -26.96 -13.69
N LEU A 2 -24.84 -25.67 -13.40
CA LEU A 2 -24.40 -24.67 -14.39
C LEU A 2 -23.07 -25.02 -15.12
N PHE A 3 -22.09 -25.55 -14.40
CA PHE A 3 -20.81 -26.02 -14.97
C PHE A 3 -21.00 -27.01 -16.12
N LEU A 4 -21.79 -28.07 -15.89
CA LEU A 4 -22.06 -29.10 -16.89
C LEU A 4 -22.83 -28.53 -18.10
N ILE A 5 -23.78 -27.64 -17.86
CA ILE A 5 -24.56 -26.99 -18.93
C ILE A 5 -23.64 -26.16 -19.84
N LEU A 6 -22.79 -25.31 -19.27
CA LEU A 6 -21.88 -24.46 -20.04
C LEU A 6 -20.78 -25.27 -20.75
N ALA A 7 -20.25 -26.31 -20.11
CA ALA A 7 -19.29 -27.24 -20.70
C ALA A 7 -19.86 -27.94 -21.95
N ILE A 8 -21.09 -28.45 -21.83
CA ILE A 8 -21.78 -29.11 -22.95
C ILE A 8 -22.12 -28.09 -24.05
N LEU A 9 -22.68 -26.93 -23.71
CA LEU A 9 -23.05 -25.92 -24.70
C LEU A 9 -21.83 -25.39 -25.46
N SER A 10 -20.75 -25.01 -24.76
CA SER A 10 -19.53 -24.51 -25.39
C SER A 10 -18.86 -25.58 -26.26
N GLY A 11 -18.78 -26.83 -25.79
CA GLY A 11 -18.22 -27.93 -26.58
C GLY A 11 -19.10 -28.31 -27.79
N LEU A 12 -20.43 -28.22 -27.68
CA LEU A 12 -21.34 -28.40 -28.81
C LEU A 12 -21.14 -27.29 -29.86
N ILE A 13 -20.97 -26.04 -29.42
CA ILE A 13 -20.67 -24.92 -30.33
C ILE A 13 -19.39 -25.22 -31.11
N VAL A 14 -18.31 -25.62 -30.41
CA VAL A 14 -17.03 -25.98 -31.04
C VAL A 14 -17.24 -27.13 -32.04
N GLY A 15 -17.86 -28.23 -31.62
CA GLY A 15 -18.07 -29.40 -32.47
C GLY A 15 -18.95 -29.12 -33.69
N ILE A 16 -20.00 -28.30 -33.55
CA ILE A 16 -20.88 -27.91 -34.67
C ILE A 16 -20.11 -27.02 -35.65
N VAL A 17 -19.37 -26.03 -35.14
CA VAL A 17 -18.52 -25.15 -35.96
C VAL A 17 -17.47 -25.97 -36.69
N ASP A 18 -16.89 -26.99 -36.05
CA ASP A 18 -15.93 -27.87 -36.68
C ASP A 18 -16.57 -28.74 -37.78
N ALA A 19 -17.57 -29.54 -37.41
CA ALA A 19 -18.20 -30.51 -38.29
C ALA A 19 -18.75 -29.87 -39.57
N PHE A 20 -19.44 -28.73 -39.43
CA PHE A 20 -20.14 -28.06 -40.54
C PHE A 20 -19.39 -26.86 -41.10
N GLY A 21 -18.71 -26.06 -40.27
CA GLY A 21 -17.98 -24.88 -40.71
C GLY A 21 -16.74 -25.22 -41.53
N ALA A 22 -15.98 -26.25 -41.12
CA ALA A 22 -14.82 -26.74 -41.88
C ALA A 22 -15.18 -27.81 -42.94
N LYS A 23 -16.46 -28.20 -43.05
CA LYS A 23 -16.95 -29.34 -43.87
C LYS A 23 -16.10 -30.60 -43.66
N ARG A 24 -15.90 -30.99 -42.39
CA ARG A 24 -15.24 -32.27 -42.06
C ARG A 24 -16.22 -33.43 -42.09
N ALA A 25 -17.48 -33.18 -41.75
CA ALA A 25 -18.54 -34.17 -41.87
C ALA A 25 -18.88 -34.42 -43.35
N LYS A 26 -18.86 -35.70 -43.76
CA LYS A 26 -19.28 -36.15 -45.09
C LYS A 26 -20.74 -36.62 -45.11
N ASP A 27 -21.23 -37.02 -43.95
CA ASP A 27 -22.57 -37.54 -43.70
C ASP A 27 -22.97 -37.25 -42.25
N VAL A 28 -24.23 -37.56 -41.89
CA VAL A 28 -24.75 -37.32 -40.54
C VAL A 28 -23.97 -38.11 -39.48
N LYS A 29 -23.51 -39.32 -39.80
CA LYS A 29 -22.79 -40.19 -38.86
C LYS A 29 -21.42 -39.61 -38.49
N SER A 30 -20.67 -39.13 -39.48
CA SER A 30 -19.39 -38.45 -39.29
C SER A 30 -19.54 -37.10 -38.61
N ALA A 31 -20.63 -36.36 -38.86
CA ALA A 31 -20.94 -35.14 -38.11
C ALA A 31 -21.09 -35.42 -36.61
N ILE A 32 -21.87 -36.44 -36.26
CA ILE A 32 -22.10 -36.84 -34.86
C ILE A 32 -20.78 -37.26 -34.19
N LEU A 33 -19.95 -38.06 -34.87
CA LEU A 33 -18.67 -38.51 -34.32
C LEU A 33 -17.69 -37.35 -34.08
N ILE A 34 -17.61 -36.38 -35.01
CA ILE A 34 -16.76 -35.20 -34.85
C ILE A 34 -17.26 -34.34 -33.69
N ILE A 35 -18.57 -34.06 -33.62
CA ILE A 35 -19.16 -33.27 -32.53
C ILE A 35 -18.89 -33.92 -31.18
N ILE A 36 -19.08 -35.23 -31.05
CA ILE A 36 -18.82 -35.96 -29.80
C ILE A 36 -17.32 -35.94 -29.46
N SER A 37 -16.45 -36.19 -30.44
CA SER A 37 -15.01 -36.20 -30.22
C SER A 37 -14.48 -34.83 -29.78
N ASP A 38 -14.92 -33.75 -30.45
CA ASP A 38 -14.48 -32.39 -30.15
C ASP A 38 -15.06 -31.91 -28.82
N LEU A 39 -16.33 -32.23 -28.53
CA LEU A 39 -16.96 -32.00 -27.23
C LEU A 39 -16.14 -32.64 -26.11
N LEU A 40 -15.80 -33.93 -26.23
CA LEU A 40 -15.04 -34.64 -25.20
C LEU A 40 -13.60 -34.12 -25.08
N GLY A 41 -12.88 -34.02 -26.20
CA GLY A 41 -11.47 -33.65 -26.20
C GLY A 41 -11.22 -32.22 -25.69
N THR A 42 -12.02 -31.25 -26.13
CA THR A 42 -11.87 -29.85 -25.72
C THR A 42 -12.31 -29.63 -24.28
N ASN A 43 -13.31 -30.37 -23.79
CA ASN A 43 -13.69 -30.32 -22.38
C ASN A 43 -12.63 -30.97 -21.48
N ILE A 44 -12.06 -32.13 -21.84
CA ILE A 44 -10.99 -32.76 -21.05
C ILE A 44 -9.78 -31.84 -20.93
N LEU A 45 -9.33 -31.26 -22.04
CA LEU A 45 -8.22 -30.31 -22.04
C LEU A 45 -8.53 -29.06 -21.21
N SER A 46 -9.74 -28.52 -21.36
CA SER A 46 -10.19 -27.37 -20.59
C SER A 46 -10.33 -27.67 -19.11
N ILE A 47 -10.74 -28.88 -18.69
CA ILE A 47 -10.79 -29.31 -17.29
C ILE A 47 -9.38 -29.29 -16.72
N TYR A 48 -8.39 -29.86 -17.41
CA TYR A 48 -7.00 -29.87 -16.97
C TYR A 48 -6.45 -28.46 -16.74
N PHE A 49 -6.66 -27.53 -17.68
CA PHE A 49 -6.17 -26.16 -17.54
C PHE A 49 -6.96 -25.34 -16.52
N THR A 50 -8.27 -25.59 -16.42
CA THR A 50 -9.07 -24.97 -15.37
C THR A 50 -8.57 -25.43 -14.00
N GLU A 51 -8.24 -26.72 -13.84
CA GLU A 51 -7.68 -27.29 -12.61
C GLU A 51 -6.29 -26.73 -12.30
N LEU A 52 -5.43 -26.59 -13.31
CA LEU A 52 -4.10 -25.99 -13.13
C LEU A 52 -4.18 -24.54 -12.65
N VAL A 53 -5.09 -23.76 -13.25
CA VAL A 53 -5.32 -22.37 -12.87
C VAL A 53 -5.88 -22.32 -11.46
N THR A 54 -6.90 -23.11 -11.15
CA THR A 54 -7.54 -23.07 -9.85
C THR A 54 -6.67 -23.65 -8.73
N TYR A 55 -5.80 -24.62 -9.04
CA TYR A 55 -4.74 -25.11 -8.16
C TYR A 55 -3.75 -23.99 -7.79
N TYR A 56 -3.33 -23.17 -8.76
CA TYR A 56 -2.46 -22.01 -8.52
C TYR A 56 -3.10 -20.94 -7.62
N TYR A 57 -4.44 -20.94 -7.54
CA TYR A 57 -5.22 -20.07 -6.64
C TYR A 57 -5.72 -20.80 -5.38
N GLY A 58 -5.23 -22.02 -5.09
CA GLY A 58 -5.55 -22.78 -3.88
C GLY A 58 -6.98 -23.34 -3.81
N LYS A 59 -7.68 -23.48 -4.95
CA LYS A 59 -9.11 -23.86 -5.00
C LYS A 59 -9.40 -24.84 -6.14
N GLY A 60 -8.89 -26.07 -6.12
CA GLY A 60 -9.12 -27.07 -7.18
C GLY A 60 -10.61 -27.29 -7.51
N ILE A 61 -10.97 -27.61 -8.77
CA ILE A 61 -12.36 -27.83 -9.21
C ILE A 61 -13.00 -28.99 -8.43
N PHE A 62 -12.19 -29.95 -7.98
CA PHE A 62 -12.62 -31.09 -7.18
C PHE A 62 -12.52 -30.88 -5.66
N THR A 63 -12.11 -29.69 -5.21
CA THR A 63 -12.15 -29.36 -3.77
C THR A 63 -13.57 -28.95 -3.38
N LEU A 64 -14.24 -29.83 -2.63
CA LEU A 64 -15.66 -29.84 -2.29
C LEU A 64 -16.21 -28.62 -1.50
N LYS A 65 -15.46 -27.52 -1.38
CA LYS A 65 -15.74 -26.52 -0.34
C LYS A 65 -15.82 -25.05 -0.73
N ASN A 66 -15.82 -24.63 -2.01
CA ASN A 66 -16.07 -23.20 -2.28
C ASN A 66 -16.70 -22.84 -3.63
N GLU A 67 -17.68 -21.94 -3.54
CA GLU A 67 -18.47 -21.31 -4.60
C GLU A 67 -17.65 -20.34 -5.45
N TRP A 68 -16.76 -20.83 -6.33
CA TRP A 68 -16.31 -19.99 -7.43
C TRP A 68 -17.42 -19.88 -8.49
N VAL A 69 -18.29 -18.87 -8.34
CA VAL A 69 -19.35 -18.52 -9.30
C VAL A 69 -18.78 -18.34 -10.72
N ALA A 70 -17.50 -17.95 -10.85
CA ALA A 70 -16.81 -17.76 -12.12
C ALA A 70 -16.27 -19.05 -12.77
N THR A 71 -16.07 -20.15 -12.03
CA THR A 71 -15.44 -21.39 -12.58
C THR A 71 -16.16 -21.96 -13.81
N PRO A 72 -17.50 -22.03 -13.85
CA PRO A 72 -18.24 -22.46 -15.05
C PRO A 72 -17.95 -21.59 -16.29
N TYR A 73 -17.81 -20.28 -16.09
CA TYR A 73 -17.58 -19.32 -17.18
C TYR A 73 -16.12 -19.33 -17.66
N VAL A 74 -15.16 -19.42 -16.71
CA VAL A 74 -13.73 -19.57 -17.02
C VAL A 74 -13.50 -20.87 -17.79
N HIS A 75 -14.10 -21.96 -17.33
CA HIS A 75 -14.04 -23.25 -18.02
C HIS A 75 -14.62 -23.17 -19.44
N ALA A 76 -15.82 -22.61 -19.60
CA ALA A 76 -16.42 -22.42 -20.92
C ALA A 76 -15.56 -21.54 -21.84
N GLY A 77 -14.91 -20.51 -21.28
CA GLY A 77 -13.93 -19.69 -21.99
C GLY A 77 -12.75 -20.52 -22.51
N PHE A 78 -12.18 -21.40 -21.69
CA PHE A 78 -11.13 -22.33 -22.12
C PHE A 78 -11.61 -23.31 -23.20
N VAL A 79 -12.84 -23.84 -23.09
CA VAL A 79 -13.42 -24.75 -24.10
C VAL A 79 -13.49 -24.06 -25.45
N LEU A 80 -13.91 -22.80 -25.50
CA LEU A 80 -13.94 -22.03 -26.74
C LEU A 80 -12.53 -21.77 -27.27
N VAL A 81 -11.58 -21.32 -26.45
CA VAL A 81 -10.21 -21.01 -26.88
C VAL A 81 -9.50 -22.26 -27.42
N PHE A 82 -9.49 -23.34 -26.64
CA PHE A 82 -8.87 -24.60 -27.07
C PHE A 82 -9.63 -25.24 -28.22
N GLY A 83 -10.95 -25.10 -28.26
CA GLY A 83 -11.77 -25.54 -29.37
C GLY A 83 -11.42 -24.84 -30.68
N PHE A 84 -11.25 -23.52 -30.68
CA PHE A 84 -10.82 -22.81 -31.88
C PHE A 84 -9.38 -23.15 -32.30
N ILE A 85 -8.46 -23.33 -31.34
CA ILE A 85 -7.10 -23.81 -31.61
C ILE A 85 -7.15 -25.21 -32.25
N TRP A 86 -7.96 -26.11 -31.70
CA TRP A 86 -8.17 -27.46 -32.19
C TRP A 86 -8.73 -27.47 -33.62
N ILE A 87 -9.78 -26.67 -33.88
CA ILE A 87 -10.37 -26.50 -35.21
C ILE A 87 -9.31 -26.01 -36.20
N PHE A 88 -8.48 -25.05 -35.79
CA PHE A 88 -7.42 -24.51 -36.63
C PHE A 88 -6.35 -25.55 -36.95
N LEU A 89 -5.83 -26.26 -35.94
CA LEU A 89 -4.82 -27.32 -36.09
C LEU A 89 -5.32 -28.44 -36.99
N MET A 90 -6.52 -28.94 -36.73
CA MET A 90 -7.11 -29.99 -37.55
C MET A 90 -7.43 -29.48 -38.95
N GLY A 91 -7.84 -28.22 -39.12
CA GLY A 91 -7.98 -27.63 -40.43
C GLY A 91 -6.64 -27.54 -41.20
N LEU A 92 -5.49 -27.37 -40.53
CA LEU A 92 -4.17 -27.46 -41.15
C LEU A 92 -3.84 -28.90 -41.56
N ILE A 93 -4.05 -29.87 -40.66
CA ILE A 93 -3.79 -31.31 -40.92
C ILE A 93 -4.60 -31.81 -42.12
N HIS A 94 -5.86 -31.39 -42.22
CA HIS A 94 -6.76 -31.78 -43.31
C HIS A 94 -6.64 -30.88 -44.55
N GLY A 95 -5.66 -29.97 -44.60
CA GLY A 95 -5.39 -29.10 -45.75
C GLY A 95 -6.50 -28.09 -46.06
N LYS A 96 -7.39 -27.81 -45.10
CA LYS A 96 -8.43 -26.76 -45.20
C LYS A 96 -7.84 -25.36 -44.98
N PHE A 97 -6.87 -25.26 -44.08
CA PHE A 97 -6.05 -24.07 -43.93
C PHE A 97 -4.73 -24.28 -44.67
N ARG A 98 -4.35 -23.29 -45.47
CA ARG A 98 -3.08 -23.30 -46.19
C ARG A 98 -2.38 -21.97 -45.99
N PHE A 99 -1.11 -22.05 -45.61
CA PHE A 99 -0.22 -20.91 -45.66
C PHE A 99 0.43 -20.83 -47.03
N ALA A 100 0.27 -19.70 -47.72
CA ALA A 100 0.95 -19.44 -48.98
C ALA A 100 1.93 -18.28 -48.78
N LYS A 101 3.17 -18.43 -49.26
CA LYS A 101 4.15 -17.34 -49.24
C LYS A 101 3.72 -16.29 -50.26
N GLU A 102 3.56 -15.04 -49.83
CA GLU A 102 3.37 -13.92 -50.75
C GLU A 102 4.72 -13.21 -50.94
N GLU A 103 5.16 -13.10 -52.20
CA GLU A 103 6.36 -12.35 -52.57
C GLU A 103 6.07 -10.85 -52.69
N LEU A 104 5.59 -10.25 -51.59
CA LEU A 104 5.40 -8.81 -51.50
C LEU A 104 6.69 -8.16 -50.95
N LYS A 105 7.46 -7.50 -51.84
CA LYS A 105 8.54 -6.60 -51.39
C LYS A 105 7.93 -5.48 -50.55
N MET A 106 8.43 -5.28 -49.33
CA MET A 106 7.97 -4.22 -48.46
C MET A 106 8.42 -2.86 -48.99
N GLU A 107 7.46 -1.99 -49.27
CA GLU A 107 7.72 -0.58 -49.48
C GLU A 107 8.33 0.06 -48.23
N LYS A 108 9.12 1.12 -48.39
CA LYS A 108 9.76 1.83 -47.28
C LYS A 108 8.75 2.25 -46.20
N LYS A 109 7.59 2.78 -46.61
CA LYS A 109 6.48 3.16 -45.71
C LYS A 109 5.95 1.98 -44.89
N GLN A 110 5.87 0.79 -45.48
CA GLN A 110 5.38 -0.41 -44.79
C GLN A 110 6.40 -0.93 -43.79
N LYS A 111 7.70 -0.86 -44.09
CA LYS A 111 8.76 -1.19 -43.11
C LYS A 111 8.72 -0.27 -41.90
N ILE A 112 8.56 1.03 -42.15
CA ILE A 112 8.42 2.04 -41.08
C ILE A 112 7.17 1.75 -40.25
N MET A 113 6.02 1.51 -40.88
CA MET A 113 4.78 1.21 -40.16
C MET A 113 4.92 -0.04 -39.28
N THR A 114 5.53 -1.12 -39.78
CA THR A 114 5.78 -2.33 -38.99
C THR A 114 6.73 -2.06 -37.82
N ALA A 115 7.81 -1.30 -38.03
CA ALA A 115 8.72 -0.92 -36.95
C ALA A 115 8.02 -0.07 -35.88
N VAL A 116 7.20 0.91 -36.29
CA VAL A 116 6.38 1.72 -35.39
C VAL A 116 5.42 0.84 -34.60
N SER A 117 4.75 -0.13 -35.24
CA SER A 117 3.87 -1.07 -34.54
C SER A 117 4.58 -1.86 -33.44
N PHE A 118 5.85 -2.23 -33.63
CA PHE A 118 6.62 -2.91 -32.59
C PHE A 118 6.84 -2.02 -31.38
N VAL A 119 7.22 -0.76 -31.61
CA VAL A 119 7.43 0.20 -30.53
C VAL A 119 6.13 0.48 -29.79
N LEU A 120 5.04 0.76 -30.50
CA LEU A 120 3.74 1.05 -29.88
C LEU A 120 3.22 -0.14 -29.07
N PHE A 121 3.32 -1.36 -29.62
CA PHE A 121 2.87 -2.56 -28.92
C PHE A 121 3.73 -2.87 -27.70
N ALA A 122 5.06 -2.72 -27.80
CA ALA A 122 5.97 -2.91 -26.67
C ALA A 122 5.69 -1.90 -25.55
N LEU A 123 5.51 -0.62 -25.88
CA LEU A 123 5.16 0.41 -24.91
C LEU A 123 3.79 0.14 -24.26
N GLY A 124 2.79 -0.28 -25.06
CA GLY A 124 1.47 -0.63 -24.54
C GLY A 124 1.50 -1.81 -23.57
N MET A 125 2.18 -2.90 -23.93
CA MET A 125 2.32 -4.06 -23.03
C MET A 125 3.16 -3.74 -21.79
N ALA A 126 4.21 -2.93 -21.93
CA ALA A 126 5.01 -2.45 -20.81
C ALA A 126 4.17 -1.60 -19.85
N ALA A 127 3.31 -0.70 -20.38
CA ALA A 127 2.38 0.07 -19.57
C ALA A 127 1.38 -0.85 -18.84
N ILE A 128 0.74 -1.80 -19.54
CA ILE A 128 -0.23 -2.73 -18.92
C ILE A 128 0.41 -3.54 -17.80
N PHE A 129 1.51 -4.25 -18.10
CA PHE A 129 2.12 -5.13 -17.10
C PHE A 129 2.88 -4.36 -16.04
N GLY A 130 3.47 -3.20 -16.38
CA GLY A 130 4.12 -2.30 -15.44
C GLY A 130 3.12 -1.70 -14.45
N THR A 131 1.97 -1.22 -14.92
CA THR A 131 0.88 -0.75 -14.06
C THR A 131 0.34 -1.87 -13.18
N TYR A 132 0.05 -3.05 -13.76
CA TYR A 132 -0.43 -4.19 -12.97
C TYR A 132 0.57 -4.58 -11.87
N TRP A 133 1.85 -4.66 -12.23
CA TRP A 133 2.92 -4.92 -11.28
C TRP A 133 2.99 -3.84 -10.19
N GLY A 134 2.99 -2.56 -10.57
CA GLY A 134 3.05 -1.45 -9.64
C GLY A 134 1.90 -1.45 -8.64
N VAL A 135 0.66 -1.58 -9.12
CA VAL A 135 -0.53 -1.70 -8.24
C VAL A 135 -0.45 -2.93 -7.34
N SER A 136 0.01 -4.06 -7.86
CA SER A 136 0.10 -5.29 -7.06
C SER A 136 1.24 -5.30 -6.05
N THR A 137 2.29 -4.52 -6.30
CA THR A 137 3.52 -4.50 -5.49
C THR A 137 3.44 -3.45 -4.40
N PHE A 138 2.92 -2.27 -4.77
CA PHE A 138 2.86 -1.15 -3.83
C PHE A 138 1.45 -0.97 -3.23
N SER A 139 0.44 -1.74 -3.68
CA SER A 139 -0.98 -1.68 -3.30
C SER A 139 -1.60 -0.31 -3.57
N ALA A 140 -2.62 -0.22 -4.45
CA ALA A 140 -3.40 1.01 -4.78
C ALA A 140 -2.80 2.34 -4.25
N VAL A 141 -1.59 2.68 -4.70
CA VAL A 141 -0.82 3.75 -4.07
C VAL A 141 -1.42 5.05 -4.54
N ALA A 142 -1.81 5.90 -3.60
CA ALA A 142 -2.15 7.27 -3.93
C ALA A 142 -0.94 7.90 -4.66
N ALA A 143 -1.20 8.56 -5.79
CA ALA A 143 -0.15 8.98 -6.72
C ALA A 143 0.98 9.83 -6.08
N ASP A 144 0.65 10.51 -4.99
CA ASP A 144 1.54 11.29 -4.14
C ASP A 144 2.58 10.43 -3.41
N GLN A 145 2.17 9.33 -2.79
CA GLN A 145 3.09 8.38 -2.14
C GLN A 145 4.07 7.78 -3.15
N LEU A 146 3.63 7.49 -4.39
CA LEU A 146 4.52 7.04 -5.46
C LEU A 146 5.60 8.09 -5.77
N LEU A 147 5.24 9.37 -5.86
CA LEU A 147 6.19 10.44 -6.11
C LEU A 147 7.17 10.66 -4.95
N VAL A 148 6.68 10.66 -3.72
CA VAL A 148 7.52 10.75 -2.52
C VAL A 148 8.53 9.61 -2.52
N ASN A 149 8.07 8.37 -2.68
CA ASN A 149 8.95 7.20 -2.76
C ASN A 149 9.95 7.27 -3.93
N MET A 150 9.58 7.91 -5.05
CA MET A 150 10.47 8.06 -6.20
C MET A 150 11.64 9.00 -5.94
N VAL A 151 11.42 10.10 -5.22
CA VAL A 151 12.43 11.13 -4.96
C VAL A 151 13.19 10.92 -3.64
N SER A 152 12.60 10.23 -2.66
CA SER A 152 13.25 9.96 -1.38
C SER A 152 14.39 8.95 -1.53
N PRO A 153 15.43 9.02 -0.67
CA PRO A 153 16.51 8.03 -0.67
C PRO A 153 16.02 6.59 -0.48
N LYS A 154 16.53 5.65 -1.30
CA LYS A 154 16.05 4.26 -1.40
C LYS A 154 17.03 3.21 -0.87
N GLU A 155 18.04 3.59 -0.10
CA GLU A 155 19.12 2.68 0.36
C GLU A 155 18.64 1.47 1.21
N ALA A 156 17.33 1.30 1.42
CA ALA A 156 16.72 0.15 2.08
C ALA A 156 15.55 -0.52 1.32
N THR A 157 15.27 -0.19 0.04
CA THR A 157 14.23 -0.95 -0.69
C THR A 157 14.64 -2.42 -0.74
N SER A 158 13.73 -3.31 -0.33
CA SER A 158 14.05 -4.74 -0.29
C SER A 158 14.47 -5.23 -1.69
N GLU A 159 15.65 -5.86 -1.79
CA GLU A 159 16.16 -6.43 -3.05
C GLU A 159 15.13 -7.38 -3.69
N THR A 160 14.31 -8.00 -2.84
CA THR A 160 13.16 -8.83 -3.18
C THR A 160 12.17 -8.12 -4.10
N VAL A 161 11.81 -6.85 -3.86
CA VAL A 161 10.86 -6.11 -4.72
C VAL A 161 11.46 -5.86 -6.10
N MET A 162 12.72 -5.39 -6.19
CA MET A 162 13.37 -5.17 -7.48
C MET A 162 13.50 -6.46 -8.30
N ASN A 163 13.73 -7.58 -7.63
CA ASN A 163 13.83 -8.89 -8.27
C ASN A 163 12.51 -9.38 -8.89
N THR A 164 11.36 -8.80 -8.52
CA THR A 164 10.05 -9.13 -9.14
C THR A 164 9.80 -8.43 -10.48
N ILE A 165 10.53 -7.35 -10.79
CA ILE A 165 10.37 -6.58 -12.05
C ILE A 165 10.71 -7.46 -13.27
N TRP A 166 11.75 -8.28 -13.15
CA TRP A 166 12.22 -9.14 -14.24
C TRP A 166 11.22 -10.23 -14.64
N PRO A 167 10.79 -11.15 -13.74
CA PRO A 167 9.79 -12.17 -14.08
C PRO A 167 8.37 -11.60 -14.24
N GLY A 168 8.10 -10.42 -13.65
CA GLY A 168 6.81 -9.75 -13.74
C GLY A 168 6.67 -8.97 -15.06
N PRO A 169 6.76 -7.64 -15.04
CA PRO A 169 6.47 -6.81 -16.20
C PRO A 169 7.40 -7.03 -17.39
N VAL A 170 8.71 -7.22 -17.17
CA VAL A 170 9.69 -7.31 -18.25
C VAL A 170 9.49 -8.59 -19.09
N LEU A 171 9.49 -9.76 -18.44
CA LEU A 171 9.34 -11.03 -19.15
C LEU A 171 7.97 -11.17 -19.83
N LYS A 172 6.89 -10.73 -19.17
CA LYS A 172 5.54 -10.74 -19.76
C LYS A 172 5.46 -9.84 -21.01
N THR A 173 6.04 -8.65 -20.94
CA THR A 173 6.13 -7.73 -22.09
C THR A 173 6.93 -8.36 -23.23
N ALA A 174 8.13 -8.88 -22.93
CA ALA A 174 9.00 -9.49 -23.93
C ALA A 174 8.33 -10.69 -24.63
N THR A 175 7.60 -11.51 -23.86
CA THR A 175 6.86 -12.67 -24.40
C THR A 175 5.76 -12.22 -25.37
N CYS A 176 4.94 -11.24 -24.99
CA CYS A 176 3.90 -10.69 -25.86
C CYS A 176 4.49 -10.07 -27.13
N VAL A 177 5.58 -9.30 -26.99
CA VAL A 177 6.29 -8.66 -28.11
C VAL A 177 6.87 -9.70 -29.06
N PHE A 178 7.45 -10.79 -28.55
CA PHE A 178 7.99 -11.88 -29.36
C PHE A 178 6.91 -12.49 -30.28
N PHE A 179 5.76 -12.87 -29.73
CA PHE A 179 4.66 -13.43 -30.52
C PHE A 179 4.08 -12.40 -31.50
N PHE A 180 3.99 -11.13 -31.09
CA PHE A 180 3.54 -10.05 -31.96
C PHE A 180 4.47 -9.85 -33.16
N ILE A 181 5.80 -9.83 -32.95
CA ILE A 181 6.80 -9.73 -34.01
C ILE A 181 6.70 -10.94 -34.95
N ALA A 182 6.62 -12.15 -34.41
CA ALA A 182 6.49 -13.37 -35.21
C ALA A 182 5.25 -13.33 -36.11
N PHE A 183 4.12 -12.85 -35.57
CA PHE A 183 2.90 -12.66 -36.34
C PHE A 183 3.08 -11.59 -37.43
N ALA A 184 3.52 -10.39 -37.05
CA ALA A 184 3.59 -9.21 -37.91
C ALA A 184 4.64 -9.31 -39.04
N LEU A 185 5.77 -10.01 -38.81
CA LEU A 185 6.81 -10.22 -39.82
C LEU A 185 6.53 -11.37 -40.78
N SER A 186 5.57 -12.26 -40.46
CA SER A 186 5.31 -13.41 -41.33
C SER A 186 4.80 -12.98 -42.70
N ASN A 187 5.48 -13.43 -43.75
CA ASN A 187 5.18 -13.21 -45.16
C ASN A 187 4.22 -14.26 -45.75
N ARG A 188 3.53 -15.03 -44.90
CA ARG A 188 2.61 -16.07 -45.31
C ARG A 188 1.16 -15.61 -45.14
N SER A 189 0.39 -15.61 -46.22
CA SER A 189 -1.05 -15.41 -46.17
C SER A 189 -1.75 -16.70 -45.75
N LEU A 190 -2.83 -16.56 -44.97
CA LEU A 190 -3.67 -17.67 -44.53
C LEU A 190 -4.90 -17.76 -45.42
N TYR A 191 -5.04 -18.88 -46.12
CA TYR A 191 -6.19 -19.20 -46.94
C TYR A 191 -7.03 -20.27 -46.28
N PHE A 192 -8.34 -20.16 -46.46
CA PHE A 192 -9.30 -21.19 -46.09
C PHE A 192 -9.96 -21.73 -47.35
N LYS A 193 -9.86 -23.05 -47.52
CA LYS A 193 -10.43 -23.78 -48.65
C LYS A 193 -11.84 -24.25 -48.31
N ARG A 194 -12.84 -23.61 -48.92
CA ARG A 194 -14.26 -23.99 -48.82
C ARG A 194 -14.71 -24.56 -50.16
N SER A 195 -14.66 -25.90 -50.30
CA SER A 195 -14.88 -26.60 -51.58
C SER A 195 -13.73 -26.34 -52.59
N GLU A 196 -14.03 -26.21 -53.89
CA GLU A 196 -13.11 -25.82 -54.97
C GLU A 196 -12.57 -24.38 -54.86
N LYS A 197 -13.16 -23.51 -54.01
CA LYS A 197 -12.79 -22.09 -53.90
C LYS A 197 -11.94 -21.83 -52.65
N GLU A 198 -10.86 -21.08 -52.83
CA GLU A 198 -10.01 -20.58 -51.74
C GLU A 198 -10.39 -19.13 -51.38
N LYS A 199 -10.56 -18.85 -50.09
CA LYS A 199 -10.77 -17.49 -49.57
C LYS A 199 -9.58 -17.09 -48.71
N CYS A 200 -8.96 -15.96 -49.01
CA CYS A 200 -7.93 -15.37 -48.14
C CYS A 200 -8.58 -14.87 -46.85
N LEU A 201 -8.18 -15.43 -45.71
CA LEU A 201 -8.64 -14.99 -44.39
C LEU A 201 -7.76 -13.86 -43.85
N VAL A 202 -6.45 -14.01 -43.97
CA VAL A 202 -5.47 -13.03 -43.51
C VAL A 202 -4.40 -12.87 -44.59
N SER A 203 -4.50 -11.77 -45.35
CA SER A 203 -3.45 -11.39 -46.31
C SER A 203 -2.26 -10.75 -45.59
N VAL A 204 -1.08 -10.71 -46.23
CA VAL A 204 0.09 -10.01 -45.65
C VAL A 204 -0.21 -8.52 -45.46
N LYS A 205 -0.90 -7.87 -46.41
CA LYS A 205 -1.31 -6.46 -46.27
C LYS A 205 -2.31 -6.27 -45.14
N GLY A 206 -3.33 -7.13 -45.05
CA GLY A 206 -4.33 -7.10 -43.98
C GLY A 206 -3.68 -7.27 -42.61
N ARG A 207 -2.77 -8.23 -42.48
CA ARG A 207 -2.02 -8.47 -41.25
C ARG A 207 -1.25 -7.25 -40.76
N ARG A 208 -0.60 -6.53 -41.67
CA ARG A 208 0.17 -5.32 -41.31
C ARG A 208 -0.75 -4.23 -40.78
N VAL A 209 -1.90 -4.02 -41.41
CA VAL A 209 -2.92 -3.06 -40.93
C VAL A 209 -3.46 -3.50 -39.57
N THR A 210 -3.82 -4.78 -39.43
CA THR A 210 -4.29 -5.33 -38.14
C THR A 210 -3.22 -5.20 -37.05
N SER A 211 -1.96 -5.48 -37.35
CA SER A 211 -0.86 -5.35 -36.39
C SER A 211 -0.70 -3.89 -35.94
N PHE A 212 -0.82 -2.94 -36.86
CA PHE A 212 -0.80 -1.52 -36.52
C PHE A 212 -1.98 -1.14 -35.62
N VAL A 213 -3.21 -1.53 -35.97
CA VAL A 213 -4.39 -1.27 -35.15
C VAL A 213 -4.25 -1.88 -33.76
N VAL A 214 -3.82 -3.15 -33.65
CA VAL A 214 -3.57 -3.83 -32.37
C VAL A 214 -2.51 -3.11 -31.56
N SER A 215 -1.44 -2.61 -32.18
CA SER A 215 -0.40 -1.87 -31.47
C SER A 215 -0.89 -0.53 -30.90
N VAL A 216 -1.76 0.18 -31.63
CA VAL A 216 -2.37 1.42 -31.17
C VAL A 216 -3.35 1.13 -30.02
N VAL A 217 -4.20 0.12 -30.16
CA VAL A 217 -5.13 -0.28 -29.10
C VAL A 217 -4.38 -0.70 -27.85
N ALA A 218 -3.33 -1.50 -27.97
CA ALA A 218 -2.51 -1.91 -26.83
C ALA A 218 -1.89 -0.72 -26.09
N LEU A 219 -1.37 0.28 -26.83
CA LEU A 219 -0.83 1.50 -26.23
C LEU A 219 -1.91 2.31 -25.53
N VAL A 220 -3.03 2.59 -26.20
CA VAL A 220 -4.13 3.38 -25.61
C VAL A 220 -4.68 2.68 -24.37
N SER A 221 -4.93 1.37 -24.43
CA SER A 221 -5.40 0.59 -23.28
C SER A 221 -4.40 0.61 -22.14
N GLY A 222 -3.10 0.49 -22.41
CA GLY A 222 -2.06 0.56 -21.38
C GLY A 222 -1.97 1.93 -20.71
N LEU A 223 -2.03 3.01 -21.50
CA LEU A 223 -2.02 4.37 -20.97
C LEU A 223 -3.29 4.66 -20.15
N VAL A 224 -4.48 4.30 -20.64
CA VAL A 224 -5.75 4.49 -19.91
C VAL A 224 -5.76 3.69 -18.62
N TYR A 225 -5.29 2.44 -18.65
CA TYR A 225 -5.16 1.63 -17.44
C TYR A 225 -4.20 2.27 -16.44
N GLY A 226 -3.02 2.72 -16.88
CA GLY A 226 -2.07 3.44 -16.03
C GLY A 226 -2.66 4.71 -15.40
N CYS A 227 -3.36 5.53 -16.20
CA CYS A 227 -4.00 6.75 -15.71
C CYS A 227 -5.05 6.47 -14.62
N TYR A 228 -5.87 5.45 -14.80
CA TYR A 228 -6.89 5.06 -13.82
C TYR A 228 -6.27 4.41 -12.58
N ALA A 229 -5.38 3.45 -12.79
CA ALA A 229 -4.80 2.63 -11.73
C ALA A 229 -3.89 3.40 -10.76
N PHE A 230 -3.23 4.45 -11.23
CA PHE A 230 -2.40 5.33 -10.40
C PHE A 230 -3.07 6.67 -10.10
N SER A 231 -4.37 6.84 -10.40
CA SER A 231 -5.10 8.10 -10.18
C SER A 231 -4.37 9.36 -10.68
N LEU A 232 -3.75 9.28 -11.86
CA LEU A 232 -2.88 10.36 -12.39
C LEU A 232 -3.64 11.68 -12.63
N VAL A 233 -4.96 11.62 -12.80
CA VAL A 233 -5.81 12.80 -12.89
C VAL A 233 -5.85 13.54 -11.55
N ASP A 234 -5.93 12.81 -10.44
CA ASP A 234 -5.93 13.44 -9.11
C ASP A 234 -4.56 14.01 -8.80
N LEU A 235 -3.48 13.32 -9.18
CA LEU A 235 -2.13 13.88 -9.11
C LEU A 235 -2.00 15.21 -9.85
N TYR A 236 -2.53 15.27 -11.07
CA TYR A 236 -2.54 16.52 -11.85
C TYR A 236 -3.31 17.63 -11.13
N LYS A 237 -4.47 17.32 -10.53
CA LYS A 237 -5.22 18.29 -9.72
C LYS A 237 -4.42 18.76 -8.52
N MET A 238 -3.65 17.90 -7.84
CA MET A 238 -2.84 18.28 -6.67
C MET A 238 -1.80 19.37 -6.99
N TYR A 239 -1.26 19.40 -8.21
CA TYR A 239 -0.26 20.41 -8.61
C TYR A 239 -0.86 21.72 -9.12
N ILE A 240 -2.12 21.72 -9.56
CA ILE A 240 -2.70 22.84 -10.33
C ILE A 240 -3.89 23.47 -9.62
N LYS A 241 -4.70 22.68 -8.92
CA LYS A 241 -5.79 23.22 -8.12
C LYS A 241 -5.20 23.75 -6.82
N GLU A 242 -5.47 25.01 -6.56
CA GLU A 242 -5.10 25.69 -5.32
C GLU A 242 -6.25 25.61 -4.31
N SER A 243 -5.91 25.51 -3.03
CA SER A 243 -6.83 25.57 -1.91
C SER A 243 -6.19 26.36 -0.79
N THR A 244 -6.96 27.26 -0.18
CA THR A 244 -6.58 28.03 1.03
C THR A 244 -6.87 27.26 2.32
N PHE A 245 -7.32 26.00 2.22
CA PHE A 245 -7.81 25.25 3.36
C PHE A 245 -6.76 25.03 4.45
N ILE A 246 -5.48 24.82 4.07
CA ILE A 246 -4.39 24.70 5.03
C ILE A 246 -4.12 26.07 5.67
N GLU A 247 -4.01 27.13 4.88
CA GLU A 247 -3.77 28.51 5.31
C GLU A 247 -4.81 28.97 6.34
N GLU A 248 -6.08 28.69 6.08
CA GLU A 248 -7.20 29.08 6.93
C GLU A 248 -7.27 28.28 8.24
N ASN A 249 -6.69 27.07 8.26
CA ASN A 249 -6.74 26.17 9.41
C ASN A 249 -5.40 26.01 10.12
N TYR A 250 -4.30 26.54 9.61
CA TYR A 250 -2.98 26.37 10.19
C TYR A 250 -2.78 27.31 11.39
N VAL A 251 -2.42 26.73 12.53
CA VAL A 251 -2.02 27.47 13.73
C VAL A 251 -0.52 27.34 13.92
N ASP A 252 0.26 28.40 13.64
CA ASP A 252 1.72 28.34 13.71
C ASP A 252 2.19 28.05 15.15
N PRO A 253 2.86 26.89 15.41
CA PRO A 253 3.37 26.56 16.73
C PRO A 253 4.33 27.61 17.33
N ARG A 254 4.95 28.45 16.50
CA ARG A 254 5.85 29.54 16.94
C ARG A 254 5.12 30.64 17.69
N GLU A 255 3.84 30.85 17.39
CA GLU A 255 3.05 31.96 17.92
C GLU A 255 2.08 31.52 19.03
N VAL A 256 1.94 30.21 19.26
CA VAL A 256 1.09 29.64 20.32
C VAL A 256 1.81 29.67 21.66
N LYS A 257 1.11 30.15 22.69
CA LYS A 257 1.60 30.09 24.07
C LYS A 257 1.47 28.66 24.61
N MET A 258 2.56 28.15 25.15
CA MET A 258 2.61 26.82 25.76
C MET A 258 3.14 26.92 27.19
N GLN A 259 2.60 26.11 28.10
CA GLN A 259 3.07 26.07 29.48
C GLN A 259 3.46 24.64 29.84
N PHE A 260 4.72 24.43 30.22
CA PHE A 260 5.22 23.16 30.70
C PHE A 260 5.07 23.06 32.22
N PRO A 261 4.83 21.86 32.78
CA PRO A 261 4.92 21.68 34.22
C PRO A 261 6.38 21.85 34.68
N GLU A 262 6.59 22.34 35.91
CA GLU A 262 7.92 22.42 36.51
C GLU A 262 8.64 21.05 36.50
N LYS A 263 7.93 19.99 36.90
CA LYS A 263 8.38 18.60 36.75
C LYS A 263 7.92 18.05 35.40
N LYS A 264 8.81 18.10 34.41
CA LYS A 264 8.61 17.54 33.06
C LYS A 264 8.47 16.00 33.13
N ARG A 265 7.53 15.44 32.37
CA ARG A 265 7.32 13.99 32.24
C ARG A 265 8.18 13.44 31.10
N ASN A 266 8.60 12.19 31.20
CA ASN A 266 9.21 11.49 30.08
C ASN A 266 8.14 11.09 29.06
N LEU A 267 8.54 10.98 27.80
CA LEU A 267 7.71 10.52 26.69
C LEU A 267 8.32 9.26 26.08
N ILE A 268 7.51 8.21 25.95
CA ILE A 268 7.83 7.02 25.15
C ILE A 268 6.77 6.90 24.06
N HIS A 269 7.17 7.01 22.80
CA HIS A 269 6.28 6.93 21.64
C HIS A 269 6.62 5.70 20.80
N ILE A 270 5.64 4.79 20.66
CA ILE A 270 5.77 3.50 20.01
C ILE A 270 4.86 3.48 18.78
N TYR A 271 5.47 3.55 17.60
CA TYR A 271 4.83 3.31 16.32
C TYR A 271 4.76 1.79 16.06
N LEU A 272 3.55 1.31 15.78
CA LEU A 272 3.26 -0.08 15.46
C LEU A 272 3.04 -0.22 13.95
N GLU A 273 3.96 -0.85 13.24
CA GLU A 273 3.87 -1.00 11.78
C GLU A 273 2.57 -1.72 11.38
N SER A 274 1.74 -1.08 10.57
CA SER A 274 0.51 -1.66 10.02
C SER A 274 -0.48 -2.27 11.04
N VAL A 275 -0.41 -1.90 12.33
CA VAL A 275 -1.30 -2.45 13.39
C VAL A 275 -2.63 -1.69 13.46
N GLU A 276 -3.72 -2.43 13.27
CA GLU A 276 -5.07 -1.87 13.09
C GLU A 276 -6.11 -2.45 14.04
N ASN A 277 -7.14 -1.65 14.34
CA ASN A 277 -8.31 -2.11 15.12
C ASN A 277 -9.09 -3.20 14.38
N SER A 278 -8.97 -3.26 13.07
CA SER A 278 -9.61 -4.28 12.23
C SER A 278 -9.14 -5.70 12.51
N TYR A 279 -8.01 -5.86 13.21
CA TYR A 279 -7.52 -7.16 13.68
C TYR A 279 -8.16 -7.63 14.99
N ALA A 280 -8.97 -6.79 15.63
CA ALA A 280 -9.80 -7.19 16.75
C ALA A 280 -11.04 -7.96 16.26
N SER A 281 -11.76 -8.56 17.21
CA SER A 281 -13.01 -9.24 16.93
C SER A 281 -14.17 -8.25 16.68
N GLU A 282 -15.19 -8.66 15.92
CA GLU A 282 -16.35 -7.82 15.58
C GLU A 282 -17.06 -7.23 16.81
N ASP A 283 -17.15 -7.99 17.91
CA ASP A 283 -17.78 -7.54 19.17
C ASP A 283 -17.04 -6.38 19.84
N LEU A 284 -15.77 -6.18 19.51
CA LEU A 284 -14.95 -5.06 19.97
C LEU A 284 -14.97 -3.88 18.98
N GLY A 285 -15.57 -4.03 17.79
CA GLY A 285 -15.51 -3.06 16.69
C GLY A 285 -14.48 -3.38 15.60
N GLY A 286 -13.81 -4.54 15.69
CA GLY A 286 -12.93 -5.06 14.64
C GLY A 286 -13.69 -5.70 13.48
N TYR A 287 -12.99 -6.51 12.67
CA TYR A 287 -13.58 -7.19 11.50
C TYR A 287 -13.38 -8.71 11.51
N LEU A 288 -12.60 -9.25 12.46
CA LEU A 288 -12.29 -10.68 12.49
C LEU A 288 -13.24 -11.43 13.44
N ASP A 289 -13.34 -12.75 13.25
CA ASP A 289 -13.99 -13.62 14.25
C ASP A 289 -13.12 -13.78 15.51
N GLU A 290 -11.80 -13.78 15.33
CA GLU A 290 -10.80 -13.89 16.38
C GLU A 290 -10.08 -12.56 16.60
N ASN A 291 -9.92 -12.15 17.85
CA ASN A 291 -9.10 -10.99 18.20
C ASN A 291 -7.59 -11.33 18.17
N LEU A 292 -6.92 -10.96 17.07
CA LEU A 292 -5.48 -11.19 16.90
C LEU A 292 -4.63 -10.27 17.78
N ILE A 293 -5.15 -9.09 18.11
CA ILE A 293 -4.46 -8.08 18.93
C ILE A 293 -4.95 -8.09 20.37
N LYS A 294 -5.40 -9.26 20.87
CA LYS A 294 -5.97 -9.41 22.22
C LYS A 294 -5.13 -8.76 23.33
N PRO A 295 -3.80 -8.92 23.38
CA PRO A 295 -2.98 -8.24 24.40
C PRO A 295 -3.17 -6.71 24.38
N LEU A 296 -3.22 -6.10 23.19
CA LEU A 296 -3.38 -4.65 23.04
C LEU A 296 -4.79 -4.19 23.42
N THR A 297 -5.84 -4.94 23.06
CA THR A 297 -7.22 -4.61 23.44
C THR A 297 -7.47 -4.82 24.94
N ASP A 298 -6.78 -5.78 25.56
CA ASP A 298 -6.82 -5.94 27.01
C ASP A 298 -6.10 -4.76 27.68
N LEU A 299 -4.94 -4.33 27.15
CA LEU A 299 -4.20 -3.18 27.66
C LEU A 299 -4.95 -1.85 27.47
N SER A 300 -5.78 -1.71 26.43
CA SER A 300 -6.44 -0.44 26.11
C SER A 300 -7.43 0.02 27.18
N VAL A 301 -7.91 -0.87 28.05
CA VAL A 301 -8.79 -0.50 29.18
C VAL A 301 -8.05 0.21 30.32
N GLU A 302 -6.71 0.18 30.31
CA GLU A 302 -5.85 0.82 31.32
C GLU A 302 -5.40 2.23 30.92
N GLY A 303 -5.75 2.69 29.72
CA GLY A 303 -5.34 3.98 29.19
C GLY A 303 -6.47 4.71 28.48
N VAL A 304 -6.10 5.65 27.62
CA VAL A 304 -7.02 6.47 26.84
C VAL A 304 -6.83 6.17 25.36
N SER A 305 -7.92 5.79 24.69
CA SER A 305 -7.99 5.63 23.24
C SER A 305 -9.08 6.52 22.67
N PHE A 306 -8.84 7.12 21.50
CA PHE A 306 -9.83 7.91 20.76
C PHE A 306 -10.39 7.09 19.59
N SER A 307 -11.70 7.12 19.41
CA SER A 307 -12.43 6.30 18.44
C SER A 307 -13.41 7.14 17.63
N HIS A 308 -13.55 6.81 16.35
CA HIS A 308 -14.58 7.35 15.45
C HIS A 308 -15.94 6.64 15.62
N THR A 309 -16.03 5.64 16.49
CA THR A 309 -17.25 4.91 16.83
C THR A 309 -17.47 4.89 18.36
N GLU A 310 -18.53 4.21 18.81
CA GLU A 310 -18.78 3.92 20.23
C GLU A 310 -17.94 2.74 20.78
N SER A 311 -17.27 2.00 19.90
CA SER A 311 -16.44 0.82 20.22
C SER A 311 -14.96 1.10 19.93
N LEU A 312 -14.12 0.06 19.86
CA LEU A 312 -12.72 0.22 19.43
C LEU A 312 -12.68 0.87 18.05
N GLY A 313 -11.76 1.80 17.87
CA GLY A 313 -11.57 2.54 16.65
C GLY A 313 -10.36 3.46 16.81
N GLY A 314 -10.10 4.25 15.78
CA GLY A 314 -8.92 5.09 15.76
C GLY A 314 -8.99 6.20 14.72
N PRO A 315 -7.83 6.72 14.31
CA PRO A 315 -7.74 7.82 13.36
C PRO A 315 -8.20 7.37 11.98
N MET A 316 -8.79 8.32 11.26
CA MET A 316 -9.21 8.16 9.87
C MET A 316 -7.98 8.20 8.94
N SER A 317 -7.96 7.32 7.95
CA SER A 317 -6.89 7.29 6.93
C SER A 317 -7.00 8.48 6.00
N THR A 318 -6.18 9.51 6.21
CA THR A 318 -6.18 10.76 5.44
C THR A 318 -5.00 10.87 4.47
N THR A 319 -5.16 11.67 3.42
CA THR A 319 -4.12 11.92 2.41
C THR A 319 -2.81 12.36 3.05
N GLY A 320 -1.68 11.81 2.57
CA GLY A 320 -0.38 12.16 3.13
C GLY A 320 -0.12 11.67 4.56
N CYS A 321 -0.88 10.69 5.05
CA CYS A 321 -0.74 10.11 6.40
C CYS A 321 -0.75 8.57 6.43
N VAL A 322 -0.71 7.90 5.27
CA VAL A 322 -1.04 6.48 5.13
C VAL A 322 0.16 5.55 4.90
N TRP A 323 1.38 5.98 5.20
CA TRP A 323 2.58 5.12 5.21
C TRP A 323 3.52 5.54 6.35
N SER A 324 4.43 4.68 6.77
CA SER A 324 5.19 4.83 8.04
C SER A 324 5.89 6.19 8.17
N VAL A 325 6.67 6.57 7.15
CA VAL A 325 7.33 7.89 7.09
C VAL A 325 6.33 9.05 7.19
N ALA A 326 5.21 8.98 6.47
CA ALA A 326 4.17 10.01 6.57
C ALA A 326 3.53 10.07 7.94
N SER A 327 3.33 8.91 8.57
CA SER A 327 2.78 8.81 9.91
C SER A 327 3.68 9.49 10.94
N MET A 328 4.96 9.15 10.94
CA MET A 328 5.94 9.73 11.86
C MET A 328 6.07 11.25 11.66
N VAL A 329 6.12 11.70 10.41
CA VAL A 329 6.21 13.14 10.07
C VAL A 329 4.94 13.87 10.51
N ASN A 330 3.75 13.33 10.23
CA ASN A 330 2.50 14.04 10.52
C ASN A 330 2.24 14.18 12.03
N MET A 331 2.55 13.16 12.83
CA MET A 331 2.40 13.23 14.28
C MET A 331 3.45 14.14 14.91
N SER A 332 4.59 14.30 14.26
CA SER A 332 5.64 15.20 14.71
C SER A 332 5.35 16.66 14.35
N THR A 333 4.69 16.93 13.22
CA THR A 333 4.52 18.29 12.65
C THR A 333 3.10 18.84 12.75
N GLY A 334 2.09 17.98 12.92
CA GLY A 334 0.69 18.35 12.74
C GLY A 334 0.31 18.68 11.30
N LEU A 335 1.04 18.16 10.30
CA LEU A 335 0.85 18.43 8.87
C LEU A 335 0.81 17.14 8.04
N THR A 336 0.04 17.12 6.95
CA THR A 336 0.03 16.01 5.99
C THR A 336 1.28 16.06 5.10
N MET A 337 1.85 14.91 4.72
CA MET A 337 2.89 14.90 3.68
C MET A 337 2.27 15.14 2.30
N LYS A 338 2.80 16.11 1.55
CA LYS A 338 2.35 16.40 0.18
C LYS A 338 3.35 15.93 -0.88
N PRO A 339 2.94 15.75 -2.14
CA PRO A 339 3.89 15.52 -3.24
C PRO A 339 5.04 16.53 -3.21
N PRO A 340 6.28 16.08 -3.48
CA PRO A 340 7.41 16.97 -3.61
C PRO A 340 7.20 17.95 -4.77
N VAL A 341 7.63 19.21 -4.61
CA VAL A 341 7.66 20.20 -5.71
C VAL A 341 8.98 20.11 -6.48
N SER A 342 10.03 19.62 -5.81
CA SER A 342 11.36 19.38 -6.36
C SER A 342 11.97 18.12 -5.75
N SER A 343 13.05 17.59 -6.33
CA SER A 343 13.73 16.41 -5.78
C SER A 343 14.30 16.64 -4.38
N SER A 344 14.56 17.88 -3.95
CA SER A 344 15.21 18.22 -2.67
C SER A 344 14.32 18.13 -1.44
N ASN A 345 13.00 18.10 -1.57
CA ASN A 345 12.06 18.35 -0.47
C ASN A 345 11.99 17.27 0.64
N TYR A 346 12.45 16.05 0.37
CA TYR A 346 12.38 14.92 1.32
C TYR A 346 13.73 14.22 1.44
N GLY A 347 14.76 14.98 1.83
CA GLY A 347 16.05 14.44 2.22
C GLY A 347 17.02 14.13 1.08
N THR A 348 16.94 14.78 -0.09
CA THR A 348 18.02 14.62 -1.09
C THR A 348 19.12 15.67 -0.98
N GLU A 349 18.85 16.82 -0.36
CA GLU A 349 19.83 17.88 -0.05
C GLU A 349 20.02 18.08 1.46
N GLU A 350 19.83 17.02 2.24
CA GLU A 350 19.88 17.06 3.72
C GLU A 350 18.82 17.95 4.39
N THR A 351 17.78 18.33 3.64
CA THR A 351 16.63 19.10 4.13
C THR A 351 15.36 18.25 4.14
N PHE A 352 14.50 18.46 5.14
CA PHE A 352 13.21 17.78 5.24
C PHE A 352 12.21 18.69 5.96
N LEU A 353 11.18 19.17 5.26
CA LEU A 353 10.18 20.12 5.78
C LEU A 353 10.78 21.26 6.65
N PRO A 354 11.79 22.00 6.15
CA PRO A 354 12.54 22.96 6.95
C PRO A 354 11.69 24.07 7.59
N GLY A 355 10.54 24.41 7.02
CA GLY A 355 9.64 25.42 7.60
C GLY A 355 8.69 24.90 8.68
N ALA A 356 8.60 23.59 8.90
CA ALA A 356 7.77 23.01 9.95
C ALA A 356 8.39 23.24 11.33
N VAL A 357 7.53 23.34 12.36
CA VAL A 357 7.94 23.13 13.76
C VAL A 357 7.46 21.77 14.18
N THR A 358 8.31 21.00 14.84
CA THR A 358 7.96 19.67 15.32
C THR A 358 7.86 19.60 16.83
N ILE A 359 7.25 18.51 17.32
CA ILE A 359 7.35 18.11 18.73
C ILE A 359 8.81 17.98 19.17
N GLY A 360 9.68 17.46 18.30
CA GLY A 360 11.11 17.34 18.56
C GLY A 360 11.77 18.69 18.86
N ASP A 361 11.44 19.72 18.08
CA ASP A 361 11.98 21.07 18.26
C ASP A 361 11.51 21.69 19.58
N ILE A 362 10.22 21.54 19.88
CA ILE A 362 9.62 22.03 21.13
C ILE A 362 10.26 21.34 22.34
N LEU A 363 10.36 20.01 22.34
CA LEU A 363 10.94 19.25 23.45
C LEU A 363 12.45 19.52 23.60
N SER A 364 13.19 19.63 22.50
CA SER A 364 14.62 20.00 22.53
C SER A 364 14.84 21.37 23.17
N SER A 365 14.00 22.37 22.83
CA SER A 365 14.05 23.71 23.46
C SER A 365 13.78 23.67 24.97
N GLN A 366 13.13 22.61 25.44
CA GLN A 366 12.79 22.37 26.84
C GLN A 366 13.76 21.40 27.54
N GLY A 367 14.90 21.09 26.92
CA GLY A 367 15.98 20.32 27.53
C GLY A 367 15.75 18.81 27.53
N TYR A 368 14.84 18.30 26.69
CA TYR A 368 14.66 16.86 26.53
C TYR A 368 15.84 16.23 25.81
N GLU A 369 16.28 15.07 26.30
CA GLU A 369 17.16 14.19 25.53
C GLU A 369 16.32 13.25 24.66
N GLN A 370 16.64 13.16 23.37
CA GLN A 370 15.76 12.53 22.40
C GLN A 370 16.46 11.41 21.65
N SER A 371 15.81 10.26 21.53
CA SER A 371 16.32 9.12 20.76
C SER A 371 15.25 8.54 19.87
N LEU A 372 15.68 8.12 18.68
CA LEU A 372 14.85 7.48 17.67
C LEU A 372 15.42 6.09 17.40
N MET A 373 14.59 5.06 17.41
CA MET A 373 15.05 3.68 17.22
C MET A 373 14.13 2.87 16.31
N PHE A 374 14.70 2.18 15.32
CA PHE A 374 13.97 1.21 14.51
C PHE A 374 14.91 0.25 13.80
N GLY A 375 14.37 -0.92 13.43
CA GLY A 375 15.11 -2.02 12.81
C GLY A 375 15.73 -1.66 11.45
N ALA A 376 15.05 -0.81 10.67
CA ALA A 376 15.46 -0.43 9.32
C ALA A 376 16.61 0.60 9.32
N SER A 377 17.00 1.10 8.14
CA SER A 377 17.90 2.26 8.05
C SER A 377 17.07 3.53 8.02
N ALA A 378 17.41 4.50 8.88
CA ALA A 378 16.75 5.82 8.90
C ALA A 378 16.98 6.64 7.64
N ARG A 379 17.91 6.21 6.77
CA ARG A 379 18.06 6.79 5.44
C ARG A 379 16.82 6.58 4.59
N PHE A 380 16.11 5.48 4.80
CA PHE A 380 14.87 5.19 4.07
C PHE A 380 13.85 6.30 4.32
N GLY A 381 13.27 6.81 3.24
CA GLY A 381 12.30 7.90 3.32
C GLY A 381 12.85 9.22 3.81
N GLY A 382 14.15 9.35 4.12
CA GLY A 382 14.77 10.58 4.61
C GLY A 382 14.55 10.88 6.11
N LEU A 383 14.17 9.88 6.91
CA LEU A 383 13.94 10.06 8.35
C LEU A 383 15.19 10.51 9.11
N ASP A 384 16.39 10.11 8.67
CA ASP A 384 17.64 10.58 9.27
C ASP A 384 17.83 12.09 9.11
N PHE A 385 17.43 12.65 7.98
CA PHE A 385 17.41 14.10 7.78
C PHE A 385 16.33 14.79 8.60
N PHE A 386 15.11 14.25 8.60
CA PHE A 386 14.01 14.81 9.39
C PHE A 386 14.38 14.91 10.87
N TYR A 387 14.79 13.82 11.50
CA TYR A 387 15.07 13.77 12.94
C TYR A 387 16.43 14.40 13.35
N SER A 388 17.37 14.55 12.40
CA SER A 388 18.58 15.35 12.64
C SER A 388 18.30 16.85 12.58
N MET A 389 17.46 17.29 11.63
CA MET A 389 17.06 18.69 11.49
C MET A 389 16.11 19.13 12.60
N HIS A 390 15.17 18.26 12.96
CA HIS A 390 14.10 18.55 13.91
C HIS A 390 14.31 17.85 15.25
N GLY A 391 14.71 18.60 16.27
CA GLY A 391 14.88 18.09 17.63
C GLY A 391 16.22 17.39 17.97
N ASN A 392 17.15 17.27 17.02
CA ASN A 392 18.50 16.72 17.23
C ASN A 392 18.50 15.34 17.92
N PHE A 393 17.76 14.39 17.34
CA PHE A 393 17.62 13.06 17.89
C PHE A 393 18.91 12.24 17.77
N ASN A 394 19.18 11.42 18.79
CA ASN A 394 20.10 10.30 18.66
C ASN A 394 19.44 9.17 17.85
N ILE A 395 19.91 8.98 16.60
CA ILE A 395 19.33 7.99 15.67
C ILE A 395 20.01 6.63 15.85
N LEU A 396 19.24 5.66 16.37
CA LEU A 396 19.61 4.28 16.66
C LEU A 396 18.97 3.32 15.66
N ASP A 397 19.39 3.42 14.40
CA ASP A 397 18.93 2.57 13.29
C ASP A 397 19.87 1.36 13.06
N SER A 398 19.59 0.53 12.05
CA SER A 398 20.48 -0.59 11.67
C SER A 398 21.94 -0.19 11.39
N ARG A 399 22.20 1.04 10.91
CA ARG A 399 23.57 1.54 10.69
C ARG A 399 24.23 1.82 12.03
N ALA A 400 23.53 2.46 12.97
CA ALA A 400 24.01 2.69 14.32
C ALA A 400 24.25 1.37 15.08
N ALA A 401 23.31 0.44 15.04
CA ALA A 401 23.45 -0.88 15.67
C ALA A 401 24.69 -1.63 15.18
N ARG A 402 25.01 -1.57 13.88
CA ARG A 402 26.27 -2.12 13.33
C ARG A 402 27.51 -1.39 13.81
N ARG A 403 27.49 -0.05 13.86
CA ARG A 403 28.63 0.76 14.34
C ARG A 403 28.92 0.49 15.83
N LEU A 404 27.87 0.34 16.63
CA LEU A 404 27.94 0.08 18.07
C LEU A 404 28.19 -1.40 18.41
N GLY A 405 28.21 -2.29 17.42
CA GLY A 405 28.43 -3.72 17.61
C GLY A 405 27.27 -4.46 18.28
N TRP A 406 26.05 -3.90 18.25
CA TRP A 406 24.85 -4.54 18.78
C TRP A 406 24.39 -5.71 17.90
N ILE A 407 24.69 -5.63 16.60
CA ILE A 407 24.46 -6.70 15.63
C ILE A 407 25.73 -6.98 14.82
N PRO A 408 25.93 -8.21 14.31
CA PRO A 408 27.09 -8.56 13.50
C PRO A 408 27.25 -7.70 12.24
N LYS A 409 28.49 -7.57 11.75
CA LYS A 409 28.74 -6.95 10.42
C LYS A 409 28.03 -7.76 9.34
N GLY A 410 27.29 -7.07 8.47
CA GLY A 410 26.52 -7.70 7.40
C GLY A 410 25.17 -8.28 7.83
N TYR A 411 24.79 -8.16 9.11
CA TYR A 411 23.46 -8.57 9.58
C TYR A 411 22.37 -7.78 8.86
N LYS A 412 21.41 -8.52 8.31
CA LYS A 412 20.20 -8.00 7.66
C LYS A 412 19.13 -9.09 7.71
N GLU A 413 18.20 -8.95 8.64
CA GLU A 413 16.98 -9.74 8.71
C GLU A 413 15.80 -8.85 8.33
N PHE A 414 15.00 -9.30 7.37
CA PHE A 414 13.84 -8.56 6.87
C PHE A 414 14.19 -7.10 6.48
N TRP A 415 13.73 -6.10 7.25
CA TRP A 415 14.01 -4.67 7.04
C TRP A 415 15.34 -4.19 7.64
N GLY A 416 15.99 -4.97 8.51
CA GLY A 416 17.30 -4.68 9.07
C GLY A 416 17.61 -5.58 10.26
N PHE A 417 17.02 -5.30 11.41
CA PHE A 417 16.92 -6.26 12.52
C PHE A 417 15.47 -6.35 13.00
N GLU A 418 15.09 -7.54 13.45
CA GLU A 418 13.73 -7.90 13.86
C GLU A 418 13.31 -7.31 15.22
N ASP A 419 12.00 -7.27 15.48
CA ASP A 419 11.44 -6.58 16.64
C ASP A 419 11.87 -7.21 17.98
N ASP A 420 12.16 -8.52 18.01
CA ASP A 420 12.80 -9.20 19.15
C ASP A 420 14.05 -8.46 19.64
N LYS A 421 14.90 -7.99 18.71
CA LYS A 421 16.11 -7.23 19.04
C LYS A 421 15.79 -5.77 19.31
N LEU A 422 14.82 -5.20 18.60
CA LEU A 422 14.39 -3.82 18.77
C LEU A 422 13.96 -3.54 20.21
N TYR A 423 13.09 -4.37 20.79
CA TYR A 423 12.65 -4.18 22.18
C TYR A 423 13.81 -4.29 23.17
N GLU A 424 14.75 -5.23 22.96
CA GLU A 424 15.93 -5.35 23.83
C GLU A 424 16.86 -4.15 23.74
N PHE A 425 17.03 -3.57 22.55
CA PHE A 425 17.82 -2.35 22.39
C PHE A 425 17.09 -1.12 22.95
N ALA A 426 15.76 -1.06 22.80
CA ALA A 426 14.93 0.00 23.37
C ALA A 426 15.02 0.03 24.90
N LYS A 427 14.93 -1.13 25.56
CA LYS A 427 15.13 -1.24 27.02
C LYS A 427 16.47 -0.64 27.46
N ARG A 428 17.57 -0.95 26.74
CA ARG A 428 18.91 -0.42 27.04
C ARG A 428 18.98 1.09 26.88
N GLU A 429 18.43 1.62 25.81
CA GLU A 429 18.47 3.07 25.55
C GLU A 429 17.61 3.85 26.53
N ILE A 430 16.42 3.36 26.88
CA ILE A 430 15.56 4.03 27.87
C ILE A 430 16.22 4.08 29.24
N VAL A 431 16.90 2.99 29.67
CA VAL A 431 17.68 2.99 30.91
C VAL A 431 18.78 4.06 30.85
N ARG A 432 19.53 4.12 29.75
CA ARG A 432 20.57 5.15 29.53
C ARG A 432 20.00 6.57 29.58
N LEU A 433 18.86 6.82 28.93
CA LEU A 433 18.17 8.12 28.92
C LEU A 433 17.77 8.53 30.35
N ASN A 434 17.18 7.60 31.12
CA ASN A 434 16.82 7.84 32.50
C ASN A 434 18.03 8.16 33.40
N GLU A 435 19.16 7.46 33.21
CA GLU A 435 20.40 7.68 33.96
C GLU A 435 21.00 9.08 33.75
N THR A 436 20.64 9.79 32.68
CA THR A 436 21.08 11.17 32.45
C THR A 436 20.47 12.19 33.41
N GLY A 437 19.36 11.84 34.07
CA GLY A 437 18.58 12.73 34.95
C GLY A 437 17.83 13.86 34.22
N LYS A 438 17.85 13.88 32.88
CA LYS A 438 17.06 14.82 32.06
C LYS A 438 15.70 14.22 31.72
N PRO A 439 14.66 15.04 31.45
CA PRO A 439 13.46 14.52 30.79
C PRO A 439 13.85 13.95 29.43
N PHE A 440 13.22 12.86 29.01
CA PHE A 440 13.54 12.24 27.72
C PHE A 440 12.33 12.01 26.83
N ASN A 441 12.59 11.96 25.53
CA ASN A 441 11.67 11.54 24.49
C ASN A 441 12.28 10.35 23.73
N PHE A 442 11.72 9.16 23.94
CA PHE A 442 12.13 7.96 23.23
C PHE A 442 11.07 7.59 22.19
N VAL A 443 11.47 7.57 20.92
CA VAL A 443 10.61 7.24 19.80
C VAL A 443 11.08 5.94 19.17
N MET A 444 10.17 5.00 18.93
CA MET A 444 10.49 3.76 18.23
C MET A 444 9.43 3.33 17.23
N GLU A 445 9.84 2.57 16.21
CA GLU A 445 8.95 1.96 15.22
C GLU A 445 9.29 0.47 15.05
N THR A 446 8.26 -0.37 15.15
CA THR A 446 8.32 -1.82 14.88
C THR A 446 8.25 -2.11 13.39
N ALA A 447 8.64 -3.31 12.92
CA ALA A 447 8.62 -3.61 11.49
C ALA A 447 8.15 -5.04 11.13
N ASP A 448 8.02 -5.96 12.09
CA ASP A 448 7.75 -7.37 11.80
C ASP A 448 6.34 -7.59 11.23
N THR A 449 5.45 -6.63 11.38
CA THR A 449 4.11 -6.59 10.77
C THR A 449 4.08 -5.93 9.39
N HIS A 450 5.21 -5.49 8.83
CA HIS A 450 5.22 -5.05 7.43
C HIS A 450 4.80 -6.23 6.53
N PHE A 451 3.81 -6.05 5.67
CA PHE A 451 3.29 -7.14 4.83
C PHE A 451 4.41 -7.80 4.00
N PRO A 452 4.44 -9.15 3.87
CA PRO A 452 3.43 -10.12 4.30
C PRO A 452 3.54 -10.61 5.76
N GLY A 453 4.26 -9.89 6.63
CA GLY A 453 4.58 -10.27 8.01
C GLY A 453 5.87 -11.08 8.10
N TYR A 454 6.68 -10.84 9.12
CA TYR A 454 7.92 -11.55 9.41
C TYR A 454 7.69 -12.63 10.46
N ILE A 455 8.25 -13.83 10.23
CA ILE A 455 8.23 -14.95 11.17
C ILE A 455 9.67 -15.19 11.61
N GLY A 456 10.00 -14.68 12.78
CA GLY A 456 11.27 -14.92 13.43
C GLY A 456 11.32 -16.28 14.11
N LYS A 457 12.48 -16.60 14.69
CA LYS A 457 12.71 -17.84 15.43
C LYS A 457 11.74 -18.03 16.60
N ASN A 458 11.36 -16.93 17.26
CA ASN A 458 10.54 -16.94 18.46
C ASN A 458 9.05 -16.74 18.17
N THR A 459 8.67 -16.44 16.91
CA THR A 459 7.30 -16.14 16.52
C THR A 459 6.43 -17.41 16.56
N PRO A 460 5.41 -17.49 17.43
CA PRO A 460 4.48 -18.62 17.43
C PRO A 460 3.64 -18.65 16.15
N THR A 461 3.40 -19.83 15.60
CA THR A 461 2.62 -20.01 14.36
C THR A 461 1.38 -20.90 14.53
N PRO A 462 0.45 -20.57 15.46
CA PRO A 462 -0.75 -21.38 15.67
C PRO A 462 -1.77 -21.28 14.52
N ARG A 463 -1.66 -20.28 13.63
CA ARG A 463 -2.58 -20.05 12.51
C ARG A 463 -1.91 -20.40 11.19
N ASP A 464 -2.72 -20.80 10.21
CA ASP A 464 -2.23 -21.09 8.84
C ASP A 464 -1.73 -19.82 8.12
N ASN A 465 -2.23 -18.64 8.52
CA ASN A 465 -1.86 -17.36 7.93
C ASN A 465 -0.65 -16.75 8.65
N GLN A 466 0.47 -16.63 7.91
CA GLN A 466 1.71 -16.02 8.39
C GLN A 466 1.50 -14.58 8.90
N TYR A 467 0.75 -13.76 8.16
CA TYR A 467 0.56 -12.37 8.54
C TYR A 467 -0.22 -12.24 9.86
N SER A 468 -1.26 -13.06 10.06
CA SER A 468 -2.00 -13.13 11.34
C SER A 468 -1.11 -13.55 12.52
N ASN A 469 -0.13 -14.43 12.30
CA ASN A 469 0.82 -14.82 13.35
C ASN A 469 1.79 -13.68 13.69
N ALA A 470 2.30 -12.96 12.69
CA ALA A 470 3.16 -11.79 12.90
C ALA A 470 2.41 -10.68 13.67
N ILE A 471 1.16 -10.39 13.30
CA ILE A 471 0.30 -9.41 14.01
C ILE A 471 0.12 -9.80 15.47
N ALA A 472 -0.25 -11.05 15.75
CA ALA A 472 -0.49 -11.51 17.12
C ALA A 472 0.79 -11.49 17.98
N TYR A 473 1.93 -11.80 17.37
CA TYR A 473 3.22 -11.77 18.06
C TYR A 473 3.66 -10.33 18.36
N SER A 474 3.60 -9.43 17.38
CA SER A 474 3.91 -8.00 17.56
C SER A 474 3.05 -7.35 18.66
N ALA A 475 1.75 -7.66 18.70
CA ALA A 475 0.86 -7.21 19.78
C ALA A 475 1.30 -7.73 21.16
N SER A 476 1.72 -8.99 21.24
CA SER A 476 2.20 -9.60 22.49
C SER A 476 3.49 -8.96 22.97
N GLN A 477 4.46 -8.75 22.08
CA GLN A 477 5.75 -8.13 22.40
C GLN A 477 5.60 -6.68 22.84
N THR A 478 4.72 -5.93 22.17
CA THR A 478 4.41 -4.54 22.55
C THR A 478 3.91 -4.48 23.99
N VAL A 479 2.98 -5.35 24.37
CA VAL A 479 2.45 -5.38 25.74
C VAL A 479 3.51 -5.82 26.74
N GLU A 480 4.34 -6.82 26.43
CA GLU A 480 5.46 -7.22 27.29
C GLU A 480 6.41 -6.05 27.55
N PHE A 481 6.73 -5.28 26.51
CA PHE A 481 7.58 -4.10 26.62
C PHE A 481 6.92 -3.00 27.48
N VAL A 482 5.62 -2.76 27.32
CA VAL A 482 4.87 -1.83 28.17
C VAL A 482 4.89 -2.28 29.63
N ARG A 483 4.65 -3.58 29.91
CA ARG A 483 4.71 -4.11 31.28
C ARG A 483 6.10 -3.95 31.88
N TRP A 484 7.15 -4.20 31.11
CA TRP A 484 8.51 -3.92 31.55
C TRP A 484 8.71 -2.44 31.89
N ILE A 485 8.21 -1.50 31.06
CA ILE A 485 8.27 -0.06 31.36
C ILE A 485 7.56 0.25 32.68
N GLN A 486 6.37 -0.31 32.90
CA GLN A 486 5.56 -0.08 34.10
C GLN A 486 6.24 -0.54 35.40
N GLU A 487 7.16 -1.50 35.32
CA GLU A 487 7.97 -1.97 36.45
C GLU A 487 9.17 -1.04 36.78
N GLN A 488 9.48 -0.08 35.90
CA GLN A 488 10.65 0.78 36.08
C GLN A 488 10.38 1.94 37.04
N PRO A 489 11.39 2.41 37.81
CA PRO A 489 11.24 3.50 38.76
C PRO A 489 10.84 4.84 38.13
N PHE A 490 11.05 5.01 36.83
CA PHE A 490 10.68 6.23 36.11
C PHE A 490 9.23 6.22 35.59
N TYR A 491 8.51 5.10 35.67
CA TYR A 491 7.17 4.96 35.07
C TYR A 491 6.17 5.98 35.58
N GLU A 492 6.16 6.26 36.88
CA GLU A 492 5.22 7.21 37.50
C GLU A 492 5.24 8.59 36.80
N ASN A 493 6.40 9.02 36.33
CA ASN A 493 6.63 10.27 35.60
C ASN A 493 6.80 10.08 34.08
N THR A 494 6.21 9.03 33.50
CA THR A 494 6.36 8.70 32.08
C THR A 494 5.00 8.47 31.42
N THR A 495 4.75 9.18 30.32
CA THR A 495 3.61 8.93 29.44
C THR A 495 4.04 8.03 28.29
N ILE A 496 3.24 6.99 27.99
CA ILE A 496 3.49 6.08 26.86
C ILE A 496 2.40 6.30 25.81
N VAL A 497 2.80 6.54 24.56
CA VAL A 497 1.92 6.70 23.41
C VAL A 497 2.17 5.53 22.47
N ILE A 498 1.12 4.76 22.15
CA ILE A 498 1.17 3.59 21.29
C ILE A 498 0.21 3.84 20.15
N ILE A 499 0.68 3.76 18.90
CA ILE A 499 -0.18 4.01 17.75
C ILE A 499 0.25 3.19 16.55
N GLY A 500 -0.73 2.64 15.82
CA GLY A 500 -0.48 2.08 14.50
C GLY A 500 -0.17 3.20 13.51
N ASP A 501 0.94 3.07 12.79
CA ASP A 501 1.41 4.09 11.87
C ASP A 501 0.45 4.28 10.68
N HIS A 502 0.00 3.20 10.05
CA HIS A 502 -0.98 3.22 8.97
C HIS A 502 -1.78 1.92 8.90
N ILE A 503 -2.82 1.91 8.07
CA ILE A 503 -3.56 0.69 7.75
C ILE A 503 -2.71 -0.22 6.86
N SER A 504 -2.78 -1.54 7.05
CA SER A 504 -2.05 -2.50 6.25
C SER A 504 -2.40 -2.42 4.77
N MET A 505 -1.35 -2.53 3.98
CA MET A 505 -1.35 -2.45 2.55
C MET A 505 -1.44 -3.82 1.86
N ASP A 506 -1.73 -4.91 2.58
CA ASP A 506 -1.79 -6.26 1.96
C ASP A 506 -3.14 -6.52 1.23
N PRO A 507 -3.22 -6.39 -0.11
CA PRO A 507 -4.49 -6.60 -0.82
C PRO A 507 -4.97 -8.06 -0.79
N LYS A 508 -4.08 -9.02 -0.49
CA LYS A 508 -4.45 -10.44 -0.43
C LYS A 508 -5.10 -10.78 0.90
N TYR A 509 -4.62 -10.17 1.98
CA TYR A 509 -5.15 -10.42 3.32
C TYR A 509 -6.59 -9.94 3.45
N PHE A 510 -6.89 -8.74 2.93
CA PHE A 510 -8.23 -8.12 3.00
C PHE A 510 -9.16 -8.52 1.84
N LYS A 511 -8.80 -9.55 1.07
CA LYS A 511 -9.58 -9.94 -0.10
C LYS A 511 -10.97 -10.44 0.32
N GLY A 512 -12.01 -9.77 -0.18
CA GLY A 512 -13.40 -10.14 0.06
C GLY A 512 -14.01 -9.52 1.30
N TRP A 513 -13.27 -8.63 1.99
CA TRP A 513 -13.83 -7.77 3.02
C TRP A 513 -14.81 -6.76 2.41
N ASP A 514 -15.74 -6.28 3.22
CA ASP A 514 -16.70 -5.23 2.84
C ASP A 514 -15.95 -3.94 2.54
N GLU A 515 -16.14 -3.41 1.33
CA GLU A 515 -15.54 -2.16 0.88
C GLU A 515 -16.05 -0.95 1.68
N ASN A 516 -17.19 -1.08 2.38
CA ASN A 516 -17.75 -0.03 3.24
C ASN A 516 -17.22 -0.06 4.68
N TYR A 517 -16.46 -1.09 5.07
CA TYR A 517 -15.89 -1.15 6.40
C TYR A 517 -14.75 -0.14 6.55
N VAL A 518 -14.87 0.74 7.56
CA VAL A 518 -13.87 1.79 7.84
C VAL A 518 -12.75 1.20 8.70
N ARG A 519 -11.60 0.98 8.07
CA ARG A 519 -10.38 0.55 8.74
C ARG A 519 -9.69 1.71 9.44
N THR A 520 -9.20 1.48 10.66
CA THR A 520 -8.46 2.47 11.45
C THR A 520 -7.32 1.83 12.23
N THR A 521 -6.28 2.61 12.50
CA THR A 521 -5.12 2.12 13.26
C THR A 521 -5.37 2.08 14.76
N PHE A 522 -4.69 1.18 15.46
CA PHE A 522 -4.75 1.13 16.92
C PHE A 522 -4.19 2.42 17.53
N ASN A 523 -4.75 2.89 18.65
CA ASN A 523 -4.19 4.00 19.42
C ASN A 523 -4.44 3.83 20.92
N LEU A 524 -3.44 4.17 21.73
CA LEU A 524 -3.51 4.11 23.17
C LEU A 524 -2.50 5.05 23.82
N ILE A 525 -2.97 5.87 24.76
CA ILE A 525 -2.13 6.71 25.63
C ILE A 525 -2.23 6.17 27.06
N ILE A 526 -1.11 5.78 27.65
CA ILE A 526 -0.99 5.23 28.99
C ILE A 526 -0.33 6.26 29.90
N ASN A 527 -0.86 6.40 31.12
CA ASN A 527 -0.37 7.32 32.14
C ASN A 527 -0.27 8.79 31.65
N PRO A 528 -1.31 9.36 30.99
CA PRO A 528 -1.31 10.78 30.65
C PRO A 528 -1.24 11.65 31.92
N ALA A 529 -0.67 12.84 31.81
CA ALA A 529 -0.56 13.79 32.91
C ALA A 529 -1.93 14.17 33.47
N GLU A 530 -2.05 14.34 34.79
CA GLU A 530 -3.32 14.72 35.45
C GLU A 530 -3.94 16.01 34.89
N SER A 531 -3.12 16.91 34.34
CA SER A 531 -3.55 18.17 33.73
C SER A 531 -4.42 18.00 32.47
N VAL A 532 -4.49 16.79 31.87
CA VAL A 532 -5.45 16.52 30.79
C VAL A 532 -6.91 16.58 31.29
N GLY A 533 -7.11 16.45 32.60
CA GLY A 533 -8.43 16.56 33.22
C GLY A 533 -9.29 15.31 33.04
N THR A 534 -10.62 15.51 33.09
CA THR A 534 -11.58 14.42 32.97
C THR A 534 -11.59 13.85 31.57
N VAL A 535 -11.33 12.55 31.46
CA VAL A 535 -11.45 11.79 30.21
C VAL A 535 -12.63 10.85 30.30
N ASP A 536 -13.61 11.05 29.42
CA ASP A 536 -14.78 10.18 29.32
C ASP A 536 -15.19 9.95 27.86
N LYS A 537 -16.27 9.18 27.67
CA LYS A 537 -16.77 8.78 26.35
C LYS A 537 -17.17 9.97 25.46
N THR A 538 -17.53 11.11 26.03
CA THR A 538 -17.97 12.29 25.26
C THR A 538 -16.85 12.93 24.45
N ILE A 539 -15.59 12.78 24.89
CA ILE A 539 -14.42 13.31 24.17
C ILE A 539 -13.60 12.22 23.47
N THR A 540 -13.82 10.95 23.82
CA THR A 540 -13.06 9.80 23.28
C THR A 540 -13.81 9.01 22.20
N GLN A 541 -15.14 9.11 22.11
CA GLN A 541 -15.93 8.33 21.15
C GLN A 541 -16.58 9.21 20.08
N ASN A 542 -16.91 8.61 18.93
CA ASN A 542 -17.52 9.29 17.78
C ASN A 542 -16.72 10.52 17.28
N ARG A 543 -15.39 10.45 17.39
CA ARG A 543 -14.45 11.51 16.99
C ARG A 543 -13.92 11.26 15.59
N TYR A 544 -13.97 12.26 14.72
CA TYR A 544 -13.33 12.19 13.40
C TYR A 544 -11.99 12.91 13.45
N TRP A 545 -10.89 12.18 13.51
CA TRP A 545 -9.54 12.71 13.73
C TRP A 545 -8.52 11.96 12.87
N ALA A 546 -7.31 12.50 12.72
CA ALA A 546 -6.22 11.83 12.02
C ALA A 546 -4.91 11.93 12.81
N ASN A 547 -3.89 11.19 12.37
CA ASN A 547 -2.61 11.09 13.08
C ASN A 547 -1.98 12.47 13.38
N PHE A 548 -2.15 13.50 12.54
CA PHE A 548 -1.64 14.84 12.82
C PHE A 548 -2.25 15.50 14.09
N ASP A 549 -3.43 15.07 14.54
CA ASP A 549 -4.03 15.51 15.82
C ASP A 549 -3.22 14.99 17.03
N MET A 550 -2.39 13.96 16.85
CA MET A 550 -1.48 13.49 17.90
C MET A 550 -0.40 14.52 18.25
N PHE A 551 -0.05 15.46 17.36
CA PHE A 551 0.98 16.46 17.69
C PHE A 551 0.64 17.26 18.96
N PRO A 552 -0.47 18.01 19.03
CA PRO A 552 -0.86 18.69 20.27
C PRO A 552 -1.33 17.72 21.37
N THR A 553 -1.90 16.57 21.01
CA THR A 553 -2.40 15.58 22.00
C THR A 553 -1.26 14.95 22.80
N ILE A 554 -0.13 14.63 22.16
CA ILE A 554 1.05 14.07 22.82
C ILE A 554 1.65 15.11 23.78
N LEU A 555 1.79 16.38 23.35
CA LEU A 555 2.24 17.45 24.23
C LEU A 555 1.32 17.62 25.45
N ALA A 556 0.01 17.61 25.24
CA ALA A 556 -0.95 17.65 26.36
C ALA A 556 -0.81 16.44 27.29
N SER A 557 -0.58 15.24 26.75
CA SER A 557 -0.42 14.00 27.50
C SER A 557 0.78 13.97 28.46
N ILE A 558 1.81 14.80 28.21
CA ILE A 558 2.97 14.97 29.10
C ILE A 558 2.84 16.21 30.01
N GLY A 559 1.70 16.89 29.96
CA GLY A 559 1.34 18.00 30.83
C GLY A 559 1.48 19.39 30.23
N VAL A 560 1.75 19.51 28.93
CA VAL A 560 1.86 20.83 28.30
C VAL A 560 0.47 21.44 28.09
N LYS A 561 0.24 22.63 28.65
CA LYS A 561 -0.96 23.41 28.34
C LYS A 561 -0.73 24.19 27.05
N ILE A 562 -1.65 24.08 26.10
CA ILE A 562 -1.55 24.69 24.77
C ILE A 562 -2.69 25.69 24.63
N ASP A 563 -2.37 26.97 24.46
CA ASP A 563 -3.39 28.00 24.27
C ASP A 563 -4.18 27.73 22.98
N GLY A 564 -5.52 27.69 23.08
CA GLY A 564 -6.41 27.31 21.99
C GLY A 564 -6.41 25.82 21.59
N ASN A 565 -5.66 24.94 22.28
CA ASN A 565 -5.67 23.48 22.07
C ASN A 565 -5.34 23.01 20.64
N ARG A 566 -4.61 23.81 19.86
CA ARG A 566 -4.31 23.52 18.45
C ARG A 566 -2.86 23.85 18.12
N LEU A 567 -2.23 23.00 17.29
CA LEU A 567 -0.90 23.22 16.73
C LEU A 567 -0.88 22.70 15.29
N ALA A 568 -0.39 23.52 14.37
CA ALA A 568 -0.52 23.30 12.93
C ALA A 568 -1.98 22.99 12.55
N LEU A 569 -2.26 21.83 11.93
CA LEU A 569 -3.63 21.40 11.61
C LEU A 569 -4.28 20.59 12.74
N GLY A 570 -3.49 20.10 13.70
CA GLY A 570 -3.93 19.21 14.76
C GLY A 570 -4.73 19.92 15.84
N THR A 571 -5.68 19.20 16.43
CA THR A 571 -6.41 19.56 17.63
C THR A 571 -6.08 18.59 18.77
N ASN A 572 -5.82 19.11 19.97
CA ASN A 572 -5.62 18.30 21.18
C ASN A 572 -6.90 17.51 21.51
N LEU A 573 -6.85 16.19 21.38
CA LEU A 573 -8.03 15.34 21.54
C LEU A 573 -8.55 15.30 22.98
N PHE A 574 -7.68 15.51 23.99
CA PHE A 574 -8.09 15.61 25.40
C PHE A 574 -8.94 16.85 25.70
N SER A 575 -8.91 17.87 24.84
CA SER A 575 -9.65 19.10 25.07
C SER A 575 -11.15 18.99 24.79
N GLY A 576 -11.57 17.96 24.06
CA GLY A 576 -12.94 17.86 23.55
C GLY A 576 -13.29 18.87 22.44
N GLU A 577 -12.37 19.75 22.06
CA GLU A 577 -12.55 20.68 20.95
C GLU A 577 -12.70 19.91 19.63
N LYS A 578 -13.49 20.49 18.71
CA LYS A 578 -13.69 19.90 17.39
C LYS A 578 -12.37 19.84 16.62
N THR A 579 -12.05 18.70 16.02
CA THR A 579 -10.91 18.51 15.12
C THR A 579 -11.11 19.26 13.79
N LEU A 580 -10.09 19.26 12.93
CA LEU A 580 -10.22 19.79 11.57
C LEU A 580 -11.43 19.17 10.83
N PHE A 581 -11.55 17.84 10.84
CA PHE A 581 -12.63 17.13 10.16
C PHE A 581 -14.01 17.43 10.74
N GLU A 582 -14.12 17.55 12.07
CA GLU A 582 -15.38 17.84 12.77
C GLU A 582 -15.85 19.30 12.59
N ARG A 583 -14.91 20.23 12.32
CA ARG A 583 -15.23 21.63 11.95
C ARG A 583 -15.63 21.76 10.48
N SER A 584 -15.14 20.85 9.63
CA SER A 584 -15.38 20.82 8.18
C SER A 584 -16.73 20.24 7.77
N GLY A 585 -17.44 19.57 8.67
CA GLY A 585 -18.78 19.04 8.43
C GLY A 585 -19.16 17.97 9.45
N ASN A 586 -20.35 17.39 9.28
CA ASN A 586 -20.83 16.34 10.18
C ASN A 586 -20.39 14.95 9.68
N GLY A 587 -19.73 14.19 10.56
CA GLY A 587 -19.36 12.80 10.31
C GLY A 587 -18.47 12.60 9.08
N MET A 588 -18.70 11.51 8.36
CA MET A 588 -17.92 11.15 7.16
C MET A 588 -17.88 12.25 6.10
N ALA A 589 -18.96 13.02 5.92
CA ALA A 589 -18.99 14.11 4.93
C ALA A 589 -17.99 15.24 5.26
N GLY A 590 -17.83 15.57 6.55
CA GLY A 590 -16.83 16.54 7.00
C GLY A 590 -15.41 16.03 6.79
N PHE A 591 -15.20 14.73 7.07
CA PHE A 591 -13.94 14.06 6.78
C PHE A 591 -13.60 14.08 5.29
N GLU A 592 -14.50 13.63 4.42
CA GLU A 592 -14.28 13.56 2.97
C GLU A 592 -13.96 14.92 2.36
N TYR A 593 -14.69 15.97 2.76
CA TYR A 593 -14.44 17.34 2.29
C TYR A 593 -13.04 17.82 2.68
N ALA A 594 -12.68 17.77 3.95
CA ALA A 594 -11.36 18.20 4.41
C ALA A 594 -10.24 17.34 3.82
N ASN A 595 -10.44 16.02 3.74
CA ASN A 595 -9.46 15.11 3.15
C ASN A 595 -9.21 15.39 1.66
N GLU A 596 -10.25 15.83 0.92
CA GLU A 596 -10.11 16.25 -0.47
C GLU A 596 -9.38 17.60 -0.58
N GLU A 597 -9.72 18.58 0.24
CA GLU A 597 -9.06 19.90 0.23
C GLU A 597 -7.57 19.82 0.63
N LEU A 598 -7.22 18.92 1.55
CA LEU A 598 -5.83 18.67 1.96
C LEU A 598 -4.93 18.17 0.80
N LYS A 599 -5.50 17.62 -0.27
CA LYS A 599 -4.74 17.15 -1.46
C LYS A 599 -4.21 18.29 -2.31
N TYR A 600 -4.94 19.40 -2.38
CA TYR A 600 -4.69 20.48 -3.35
C TYR A 600 -3.50 21.36 -2.96
N LYS A 601 -2.91 22.05 -3.94
CA LYS A 601 -1.75 22.94 -3.70
C LYS A 601 -2.11 24.02 -2.67
N SER A 602 -1.19 24.27 -1.74
CA SER A 602 -1.30 25.31 -0.70
C SER A 602 -0.03 26.16 -0.74
N GLU A 603 -0.15 27.47 -0.88
CA GLU A 603 1.00 28.38 -0.91
C GLU A 603 1.78 28.33 0.41
N LEU A 604 1.08 28.31 1.55
CA LEU A 604 1.72 28.18 2.87
C LEU A 604 2.51 26.88 2.96
N TYR A 605 1.90 25.74 2.61
CA TYR A 605 2.60 24.46 2.69
C TYR A 605 3.76 24.40 1.70
N ASN A 606 3.52 24.70 0.43
CA ASN A 606 4.49 24.52 -0.63
C ASN A 606 5.67 25.50 -0.51
N ASP A 607 5.40 26.77 -0.22
CA ASP A 607 6.43 27.81 -0.28
C ASP A 607 7.09 28.05 1.07
N GLN A 608 6.36 27.89 2.19
CA GLN A 608 6.89 28.19 3.52
C GLN A 608 7.24 26.95 4.34
N ILE A 609 6.48 25.86 4.26
CA ILE A 609 6.79 24.63 5.01
C ILE A 609 7.79 23.76 4.24
N LEU A 610 7.46 23.44 2.99
CA LEU A 610 8.17 22.47 2.16
C LEU A 610 9.44 23.05 1.53
N MET A 611 9.38 24.31 1.06
CA MET A 611 10.50 25.06 0.46
C MET A 611 11.08 26.12 1.41
N GLY A 612 10.63 26.15 2.67
CA GLY A 612 11.06 27.12 3.66
C GLY A 612 12.55 27.06 3.99
N THR A 613 12.96 27.97 4.86
CA THR A 613 14.30 27.91 5.47
C THR A 613 14.16 27.43 6.91
N TYR A 614 15.02 26.49 7.30
CA TYR A 614 15.03 26.02 8.67
C TYR A 614 15.39 27.16 9.62
N GLN A 615 14.57 27.33 10.64
CA GLN A 615 14.79 28.29 11.73
C GLN A 615 14.69 27.51 13.04
N PRO A 616 15.76 27.52 13.88
CA PRO A 616 15.68 26.95 15.22
C PRO A 616 14.46 27.49 15.97
N PHE A 617 13.75 26.59 16.65
CA PHE A 617 12.55 26.97 17.39
C PHE A 617 12.91 27.90 18.57
N ASP A 618 12.29 29.08 18.61
CA ASP A 618 12.45 30.06 19.67
C ASP A 618 11.38 29.83 20.76
N PRO A 619 11.76 29.45 21.99
CA PRO A 619 10.82 29.18 23.08
C PRO A 619 10.25 30.46 23.72
N LYS A 620 10.31 31.64 23.08
CA LYS A 620 9.75 32.92 23.58
C LYS A 620 8.32 32.83 24.12
N ASN A 621 7.51 31.92 23.56
CA ASN A 621 6.11 31.71 23.92
C ASN A 621 5.90 30.52 24.87
N ILE A 622 6.98 29.92 25.39
CA ILE A 622 6.93 28.84 26.36
C ILE A 622 7.19 29.36 27.77
N THR A 623 6.29 29.05 28.71
CA THR A 623 6.46 29.30 30.14
C THR A 623 6.43 28.00 30.94
N VAL A 624 6.71 28.08 32.24
CA VAL A 624 6.61 26.95 33.19
C VAL A 624 5.56 27.28 34.25
N TYR A 625 4.79 26.30 34.70
CA TYR A 625 3.75 26.46 35.73
C TYR A 625 3.85 25.44 36.87
#